data_AF-A0A351IZT5-F1
#
_entry.id   AF-A0A351IZT5-F1
#
_cell.length_a   1.000
_cell.length_b   1.000
_cell.length_c   1.000
_cell.angle_alpha   90.00
_cell.angle_beta   90.00
_cell.angle_gamma   90.00
#
_symmetry.space_group_name_H-M   'P 1'
#
loop_
_entity.id
_entity.type
_entity.pdbx_description
1 polymer ?
#
loop_
_entity_poly.entity_id
_entity_poly.type
_entity_poly.pdbx_seq_one_letter_code
_entity_poly.pdbx_strand_id
1 'polypeptide(L)' 'MYYNYHGQAKKRIREGKLIEFYFTSDYKGIRPALVLVFPDKVMPIRQYRWEEYFPLLETQEKA' A
#
# COMPACT_ATOMS: atom_id res chain seq x y z
N MET A 1 -20.29 -0.95 -8.53
CA MET A 1 -19.02 -0.48 -9.13
C MET A 1 -18.07 -0.13 -7.98
N TYR A 2 -17.26 -1.09 -7.53
CA TYR A 2 -16.32 -0.88 -6.40
C TYR A 2 -15.22 0.07 -6.89
N TYR A 3 -15.26 1.34 -6.48
CA TYR A 3 -14.21 2.32 -6.77
C TYR A 3 -12.95 1.99 -5.96
N ASN A 4 -12.25 0.98 -6.45
CA ASN A 4 -10.84 0.97 -6.80
C ASN A 4 -9.83 1.54 -5.80
N TYR A 5 -10.07 1.49 -4.49
CA TYR A 5 -9.05 1.82 -3.49
C TYR A 5 -7.76 1.04 -3.76
N HIS A 6 -7.88 -0.28 -3.96
CA HIS A 6 -6.74 -1.13 -4.23
C HIS A 6 -6.09 -0.88 -5.58
N GLY A 7 -6.84 -0.74 -6.68
CA GLY A 7 -6.21 -0.45 -7.97
C GLY A 7 -5.65 0.97 -8.04
N GLN A 8 -6.19 1.94 -7.30
CA GLN A 8 -5.58 3.25 -7.12
C GLN A 8 -4.23 3.16 -6.39
N ALA A 9 -4.13 2.38 -5.32
CA ALA A 9 -2.87 2.13 -4.63
C ALA A 9 -1.85 1.45 -5.57
N LYS A 10 -2.27 0.35 -6.23
CA LYS A 10 -1.40 -0.39 -7.16
C LYS A 10 -0.92 0.47 -8.34
N LYS A 11 -1.80 1.32 -8.90
CA LYS A 11 -1.44 2.26 -9.96
C LYS A 11 -0.38 3.26 -9.49
N ARG A 12 -0.55 3.83 -8.29
CA ARG A 12 0.41 4.78 -7.73
C ARG A 12 1.77 4.16 -7.41
N ILE A 13 1.80 2.93 -6.91
CA ILE A 13 3.06 2.18 -6.72
C ILE A 13 3.77 2.01 -8.07
N ARG A 14 3.05 1.57 -9.12
CA ARG A 14 3.63 1.41 -10.47
C ARG A 14 4.09 2.72 -11.11
N GLU A 15 3.46 3.84 -10.76
CA GLU A 15 3.87 5.18 -11.19
C GLU A 15 5.06 5.73 -10.40
N GLY A 16 5.64 4.97 -9.47
CA GLY A 16 6.79 5.40 -8.64
C GLY A 16 6.44 6.50 -7.63
N LYS A 17 5.16 6.63 -7.27
CA LYS A 17 4.70 7.66 -6.32
C LYS A 17 4.75 7.20 -4.87
N LEU A 18 5.09 5.94 -4.62
CA LEU A 18 5.22 5.43 -3.26
C LEU A 18 6.48 6.03 -2.64
N ILE A 19 6.32 6.78 -1.55
CA ILE A 19 7.44 7.38 -0.81
C ILE A 19 8.06 6.33 0.10
N GLU A 20 7.21 5.66 0.87
CA GLU A 20 7.61 4.61 1.82
C GLU A 20 6.41 3.73 2.15
N PHE A 21 6.69 2.59 2.79
CA PHE A 21 5.68 1.76 3.41
C PHE A 21 6.18 1.21 4.74
N TYR A 22 5.25 0.93 5.65
CA TYR A 22 5.59 0.34 6.94
C TYR A 22 4.46 -0.55 7.45
N PHE A 23 4.79 -1.47 8.34
CA PHE A 23 3.82 -2.32 9.01
C PHE A 23 3.50 -1.76 10.40
N THR A 24 2.24 -1.81 10.79
CA THR A 24 1.80 -1.49 12.14
C THR A 24 0.76 -2.49 12.62
N SER A 25 0.80 -2.80 13.91
CA SER A 25 -0.22 -3.61 14.58
C SER A 25 -1.55 -2.87 14.70
N ASP A 26 -1.53 -1.53 14.68
CA ASP A 26 -2.73 -0.69 14.67
C ASP A 26 -2.60 0.57 13.82
N TYR A 27 -3.53 0.73 12.87
CA TYR A 27 -3.75 1.97 12.15
C TYR A 27 -5.23 2.35 12.17
N LYS A 28 -5.62 3.23 13.10
CA LYS A 28 -7.00 3.74 13.24
C LYS A 28 -8.05 2.60 13.28
N GLY A 29 -7.74 1.49 13.94
CA GLY A 29 -8.61 0.31 14.03
C GLY A 29 -8.44 -0.71 12.90
N ILE A 30 -7.54 -0.47 11.94
CA ILE A 30 -7.11 -1.46 10.95
C ILE A 30 -5.91 -2.21 11.52
N ARG A 31 -6.10 -3.50 11.79
CA ARG A 31 -5.13 -4.36 12.47
C ARG A 31 -5.06 -5.76 11.84
N PRO A 32 -3.86 -6.29 11.54
CA PRO A 32 -2.62 -5.55 11.27
C PRO A 32 -2.71 -4.82 9.91
N ALA A 33 -1.96 -3.72 9.78
CA ALA A 33 -1.98 -2.85 8.61
C ALA A 33 -0.59 -2.68 7.98
N LEU A 34 -0.53 -2.84 6.66
CA LEU A 34 0.55 -2.34 5.81
C LEU A 34 0.15 -0.96 5.35
N VAL A 35 0.88 0.06 5.76
CA VAL A 35 0.57 1.45 5.47
C VAL A 35 1.45 1.91 4.32
N LEU A 36 0.81 2.32 3.22
CA LEU A 36 1.48 2.90 2.06
C LEU A 36 1.41 4.42 2.15
N VAL A 37 2.56 5.10 2.07
CA VAL A 37 2.67 6.56 2.13
C VAL A 37 2.93 7.10 0.73
N PHE A 38 2.04 7.98 0.27
CA PHE A 38 2.16 8.72 -0.98
C PHE A 38 2.21 10.23 -0.66
N PRO A 39 2.64 11.09 -1.60
CA PRO A 39 2.77 12.54 -1.36
C PRO A 39 1.50 13.22 -0.86
N ASP A 40 0.33 12.75 -1.29
CA ASP A 40 -0.97 13.36 -1.03
C ASP A 40 -1.88 12.51 -0.13
N LYS A 41 -1.52 11.25 0.16
CA LYS A 41 -2.40 10.34 0.91
C LYS A 41 -1.66 9.18 1.56
N VAL A 42 -2.29 8.63 2.59
CA VAL A 42 -1.86 7.39 3.25
C VAL A 42 -2.92 6.31 3.03
N MET A 43 -2.50 5.11 2.62
CA MET A 43 -3.40 4.01 2.28
C MET A 43 -3.06 2.76 3.11
N PRO A 44 -3.77 2.48 4.23
CA PRO A 44 -3.63 1.23 4.98
C PRO A 44 -4.24 0.04 4.23
N ILE A 45 -3.50 -1.06 4.18
CA ILE A 45 -3.85 -2.34 3.55
C ILE A 45 -3.93 -3.42 4.63
N ARG A 46 -5.05 -4.15 4.66
CA ARG A 46 -5.26 -5.26 5.59
C ARG A 46 -4.42 -6.49 5.21
N GLN A 47 -4.00 -7.25 6.21
CA GLN A 47 -3.13 -8.42 6.09
C GLN A 47 -3.50 -9.39 4.97
N TYR A 48 -4.78 -9.75 4.86
CA TYR A 48 -5.27 -10.71 3.85
C TYR A 48 -5.10 -10.23 2.39
N ARG A 49 -4.65 -8.99 2.17
CA ARG A 49 -4.33 -8.46 0.83
C ARG A 49 -2.84 -8.23 0.61
N TRP A 50 -1.98 -8.44 1.60
CA TRP A 50 -0.55 -8.10 1.49
C TRP A 50 0.15 -8.85 0.35
N GLU A 51 -0.23 -10.10 0.09
CA GLU A 51 0.29 -10.91 -1.02
C GLU A 51 0.10 -10.22 -2.38
N GLU A 52 -0.96 -9.43 -2.56
CA GLU A 52 -1.18 -8.67 -3.79
C GLU A 52 -0.23 -7.46 -3.96
N TYR A 53 0.42 -7.04 -2.87
CA TYR A 53 1.26 -5.84 -2.80
C TYR A 53 2.74 -6.18 -2.76
N PHE A 54 3.15 -7.29 -2.14
CA PHE A 54 4.57 -7.66 -2.04
C PHE A 54 5.32 -7.64 -3.37
N PRO A 55 4.80 -8.21 -4.48
CA PRO A 55 5.52 -8.15 -5.76
C PRO A 55 5.70 -6.72 -6.29
N LEU A 56 4.77 -5.82 -5.96
CA LEU A 56 4.82 -4.42 -6.37
C LEU A 56 5.84 -3.62 -5.54
N LEU A 57 5.97 -3.96 -4.25
CA LEU A 57 6.90 -3.32 -3.33
C LEU A 57 8.34 -3.79 -3.56
N GLU A 58 8.56 -5.08 -3.78
CA GLU A 58 9.88 -5.65 -4.12
C GLU A 58 10.48 -5.02 -5.39
N THR A 59 9.63 -4.62 -6.33
CA THR A 59 10.06 -3.94 -7.56
C THR A 59 10.59 -2.52 -7.27
N GLN A 60 10.18 -1.88 -6.17
CA GLN A 60 10.61 -0.51 -5.84
C GLN A 60 11.95 -0.47 -5.09
N GLU A 61 12.33 -1.52 -4.36
CA GLU A 61 13.61 -1.58 -3.62
C GLU A 61 14.84 -1.78 -4.51
N LYS A 62 14.65 -2.19 -5.77
CA LYS A 62 15.74 -2.47 -6.73
C LYS A 62 16.02 -1.33 -7.71
N ALA A 63 15.41 -0.16 -7.54
CA ALA A 63 15.57 1.00 -8.42
C ALA A 63 16.57 2.02 -7.88
#